data_AF-A0A2T1EE02-F1
#
_entry.id   AF-A0A2T1EE02-F1
#
_cell.length_a   1.000
_cell.length_b   1.000
_cell.length_c   1.000
_cell.angle_alpha   90.00
_cell.angle_beta   90.00
_cell.angle_gamma   90.00
#
_symmetry.space_group_name_H-M   'P 1'
#
loop_
_entity.id
_entity.type
_entity.pdbx_description
1 polymer ?
#
loop_
_entity_poly.entity_id
_entity_poly.type
_entity_poly.pdbx_seq_one_letter_code
_entity_poly.pdbx_strand_id
1 'polypeptide(L)'
;MTVVPSSPGNEPPNLLSKLLSIAFSLGIAFGTGFGYGYAKYITAHPPMQLIGRVEYERLQQGMSTFQVEALLGSGVETQSSPTEVTYTWKNQDKSEITIVFKNGYLYNKKQSGLK
;
A
#
# COMPACT_ATOMS: atom_id res chain seq x y z
N MET A 1 -22.01 14.36 50.38
CA MET A 1 -20.84 14.60 49.50
C MET A 1 -20.90 13.55 48.41
N THR A 2 -21.41 13.92 47.24
CA THR A 2 -21.71 12.98 46.16
C THR A 2 -20.72 13.26 45.04
N VAL A 3 -19.86 12.29 44.76
CA VAL A 3 -18.77 12.39 43.79
C VAL A 3 -19.37 12.26 42.39
N VAL A 4 -19.14 13.25 41.54
CA VAL A 4 -19.51 13.23 40.12
C VAL A 4 -18.48 12.36 39.39
N PRO A 5 -18.88 11.31 38.63
CA PRO A 5 -17.92 10.60 37.80
C PRO A 5 -17.60 11.42 36.53
N SER A 6 -16.32 11.69 36.34
CA SER A 6 -15.72 12.34 35.17
C SER A 6 -15.92 11.52 33.89
N SER A 7 -16.36 12.20 32.83
CA SER A 7 -16.49 11.68 31.46
C SER A 7 -15.14 11.21 30.90
N PRO A 8 -15.02 9.99 30.36
CA PRO A 8 -13.81 9.54 29.68
C PRO A 8 -13.69 10.20 28.30
N GLY A 9 -12.45 10.53 27.95
CA GLY A 9 -12.05 11.44 26.89
C GLY A 9 -12.23 10.96 25.46
N ASN A 10 -12.21 11.94 24.57
CA ASN A 10 -12.18 11.80 23.11
C ASN A 10 -10.74 11.47 22.68
N GLU A 11 -10.37 10.19 22.64
CA GLU A 11 -9.22 9.72 21.85
C GLU A 11 -9.70 9.32 20.44
N PRO A 12 -9.04 9.76 19.35
CA PRO A 12 -9.39 9.29 18.02
C PRO A 12 -9.09 7.79 17.89
N PRO A 13 -9.97 7.01 17.22
CA PRO A 13 -9.82 5.57 17.15
C PRO A 13 -8.52 5.19 16.41
N ASN A 14 -7.60 4.54 17.14
CA ASN A 14 -6.43 3.88 16.60
C ASN A 14 -6.81 2.76 15.63
N LEU A 15 -6.95 3.12 14.35
CA LEU A 15 -7.20 2.24 13.19
C LEU A 15 -6.14 1.15 12.97
N LEU A 16 -4.99 1.24 13.65
CA LEU A 16 -3.90 0.26 13.58
C LEU A 16 -4.17 -1.05 14.34
N SER A 17 -5.20 -1.12 15.17
CA SER A 17 -5.49 -2.30 16.00
C SER A 17 -6.39 -3.35 15.33
N LYS A 18 -6.89 -3.11 14.10
CA LYS A 18 -7.78 -4.06 13.40
C LYS A 18 -7.10 -5.01 12.40
N LEU A 19 -5.78 -4.93 12.18
CA LEU A 19 -5.12 -5.68 11.10
C LEU A 19 -4.16 -6.80 11.54
N LEU A 20 -4.05 -7.11 12.83
CA LEU A 20 -3.14 -8.18 13.26
C LEU A 20 -3.81 -9.17 14.21
N SER A 21 -4.51 -10.14 13.64
CA SER A 21 -4.88 -11.38 14.34
C SER A 21 -4.98 -12.51 13.34
N ILE A 22 -3.86 -13.20 13.10
CA ILE A 22 -3.90 -14.58 12.62
C ILE A 22 -3.00 -15.40 13.55
N ALA A 23 -3.61 -15.93 14.61
CA ALA A 23 -3.05 -17.03 15.38
C ALA A 23 -3.30 -18.33 14.60
N PHE A 24 -2.24 -19.03 14.24
CA PHE A 24 -2.31 -20.39 13.69
C PHE A 24 -2.65 -21.37 14.82
N SER A 25 -3.69 -22.17 14.66
CA SER A 25 -3.96 -23.35 15.49
C SER A 25 -4.49 -24.47 14.60
N LEU A 26 -3.78 -25.59 14.58
CA LEU A 26 -3.98 -26.76 13.73
C LEU A 26 -5.33 -27.47 14.01
N GLY A 27 -6.07 -27.75 12.95
CA GLY A 27 -7.23 -28.67 12.95
C GLY A 27 -7.80 -28.86 11.54
N ILE A 28 -7.60 -30.03 10.95
CA ILE A 28 -8.00 -30.41 9.58
C ILE A 28 -9.52 -30.65 9.51
N ALA A 29 -10.24 -30.01 8.58
CA ALA A 29 -11.45 -30.56 7.94
C ALA A 29 -11.88 -29.72 6.72
N PHE A 30 -12.29 -30.42 5.65
CA PHE A 30 -12.60 -29.95 4.30
C PHE A 30 -13.81 -29.00 4.20
N GLY A 31 -13.77 -28.02 3.28
CA GLY A 31 -15.00 -27.46 2.71
C GLY A 31 -14.97 -25.99 2.30
N THR A 32 -14.52 -25.73 1.06
CA THR A 32 -14.96 -24.67 0.13
C THR A 32 -15.13 -23.22 0.62
N GLY A 33 -14.30 -22.31 0.09
CA GLY A 33 -14.86 -21.02 -0.37
C GLY A 33 -14.15 -19.70 -0.08
N PHE A 34 -12.84 -19.62 0.21
CA PHE A 34 -12.12 -18.32 0.19
C PHE A 34 -10.68 -18.50 -0.32
N GLY A 35 -10.56 -18.87 -1.59
CA GLY A 35 -9.29 -19.07 -2.27
C GLY A 35 -9.15 -18.15 -3.48
N TYR A 36 -9.10 -16.84 -3.27
CA TYR A 36 -8.54 -15.92 -4.27
C TYR A 36 -7.12 -15.53 -3.86
N GLY A 37 -6.20 -16.46 -4.10
CA GLY A 37 -4.91 -16.17 -4.74
C GLY A 37 -3.81 -15.42 -3.97
N TYR A 38 -3.32 -15.98 -2.86
CA TYR A 38 -1.93 -15.72 -2.40
C TYR A 38 -1.02 -16.88 -2.78
N ALA A 39 -0.87 -17.13 -4.08
CA ALA A 39 0.11 -18.09 -4.56
C ALA A 39 0.60 -17.62 -5.94
N LYS A 40 1.66 -16.82 -5.97
CA LYS A 40 2.75 -16.81 -6.97
C LYS A 40 3.79 -15.72 -6.63
N TYR A 41 4.61 -15.97 -5.61
CA TYR A 41 5.92 -15.31 -5.46
C TYR A 41 7.01 -16.37 -5.31
N ILE A 42 7.07 -17.28 -6.28
CA ILE A 42 8.25 -18.12 -6.49
C ILE A 42 8.45 -18.24 -8.00
N THR A 43 9.52 -17.61 -8.47
CA THR A 43 10.13 -17.72 -9.80
C THR A 43 9.24 -17.43 -11.03
N ALA A 44 9.10 -16.15 -11.36
CA ALA A 44 9.09 -15.64 -12.74
C ALA A 44 9.23 -14.11 -12.64
N HIS A 45 9.99 -13.48 -13.55
CA HIS A 45 9.96 -12.03 -13.72
C HIS A 45 8.50 -11.56 -13.72
N PRO A 46 8.13 -10.48 -13.00
CA PRO A 46 6.75 -10.03 -12.98
C PRO A 46 6.30 -9.82 -14.44
N PRO A 47 5.12 -10.34 -14.82
CA PRO A 47 4.56 -10.05 -16.13
C PRO A 47 4.56 -8.53 -16.28
N MET A 48 5.02 -8.04 -17.44
CA MET A 48 5.09 -6.61 -17.74
C MET A 48 3.89 -5.87 -17.16
N GLN A 49 4.15 -5.06 -16.13
CA GLN A 49 3.07 -4.42 -15.39
C GLN A 49 2.50 -3.31 -16.26
N LEU A 50 1.21 -3.42 -16.57
CA LEU A 50 0.41 -2.33 -17.12
C LEU A 50 -0.36 -1.75 -15.95
N ILE A 51 0.19 -0.70 -15.35
CA ILE A 51 -0.46 0.04 -14.27
C ILE A 51 -1.47 1.00 -14.90
N GLY A 52 -2.73 0.92 -14.51
CA GLY A 52 -3.80 1.75 -15.07
C GLY A 52 -4.09 3.00 -14.25
N ARG A 53 -5.04 3.81 -14.75
CA ARG A 53 -5.54 4.98 -14.03
C ARG A 53 -6.18 4.63 -12.67
N VAL A 54 -6.83 3.46 -12.57
CA VAL A 54 -7.50 3.01 -11.35
C VAL A 54 -6.51 2.83 -10.21
N GLU A 55 -5.37 2.20 -10.46
CA GLU A 55 -4.31 2.01 -9.47
C GLU A 55 -3.70 3.36 -9.06
N TYR A 56 -3.43 4.24 -10.04
CA TYR A 56 -2.91 5.58 -9.78
C TYR A 56 -3.84 6.44 -8.92
N GLU A 57 -5.16 6.38 -9.16
CA GLU A 57 -6.16 7.15 -8.41
C GLU A 57 -6.29 6.69 -6.96
N ARG A 58 -6.04 5.40 -6.68
CA ARG A 58 -6.02 4.86 -5.32
C ARG A 58 -4.86 5.38 -4.47
N LEU A 59 -3.79 5.89 -5.08
CA LEU A 59 -2.66 6.47 -4.36
C LEU A 59 -3.07 7.75 -3.63
N GLN A 60 -2.74 7.84 -2.35
CA GLN A 60 -3.04 9.01 -1.53
C GLN A 60 -1.77 9.55 -0.88
N GLN A 61 -1.74 10.86 -0.64
CA GLN A 61 -0.68 11.47 0.16
C GLN A 61 -0.63 10.83 1.55
N GLY A 62 0.58 10.65 2.08
CA GLY A 62 0.80 9.99 3.35
C GLY A 62 0.90 8.46 3.29
N MET A 63 0.68 7.83 2.13
CA MET A 63 0.94 6.39 1.98
C MET A 63 2.44 6.10 2.11
N SER A 64 2.81 5.01 2.78
CA SER A 64 4.21 4.58 2.84
C SER A 64 4.70 3.99 1.51
N THR A 65 6.02 3.91 1.31
CA THR A 65 6.60 3.24 0.13
C THR A 65 6.06 1.83 -0.05
N PHE A 66 5.97 1.05 1.03
CA PHE A 66 5.43 -0.31 1.00
C PHE A 66 3.97 -0.37 0.53
N GLN A 67 3.11 0.56 0.99
CA GLN A 67 1.70 0.60 0.56
C GLN A 67 1.58 0.94 -0.93
N VAL A 68 2.44 1.84 -1.42
CA VAL A 68 2.50 2.20 -2.84
C VAL A 68 2.97 1.01 -3.68
N GLU A 69 4.03 0.33 -3.26
CA GLU A 69 4.55 -0.85 -3.97
C GLU A 69 3.57 -2.03 -3.95
N ALA A 70 2.76 -2.18 -2.89
CA ALA A 70 1.70 -3.17 -2.86
C ALA A 70 0.60 -2.91 -3.91
N LEU A 71 0.40 -1.66 -4.32
CA LEU A 71 -0.57 -1.26 -5.34
C LEU A 71 0.01 -1.28 -6.75
N LEU A 72 1.24 -0.81 -6.92
CA LEU A 72 1.86 -0.55 -8.24
C LEU A 72 2.95 -1.56 -8.61
N GLY A 73 3.31 -2.46 -7.70
CA GLY A 73 4.55 -3.24 -7.79
C GLY A 73 5.79 -2.39 -7.49
N SER A 74 6.97 -2.98 -7.69
CA SER A 74 8.25 -2.32 -7.45
C SER A 74 8.52 -1.20 -8.46
N GLY A 75 8.85 -0.02 -7.97
CA GLY A 75 9.29 1.12 -8.78
C GLY A 75 10.79 1.13 -9.00
N VAL A 76 11.26 1.93 -9.96
CA VAL A 76 12.69 2.22 -10.14
C VAL A 76 13.01 3.54 -9.45
N GLU A 77 13.95 3.51 -8.50
CA GLU A 77 14.47 4.74 -7.90
C GLU A 77 15.22 5.55 -8.97
N THR A 78 14.85 6.82 -9.12
CA THR A 78 15.40 7.72 -10.15
C THR A 78 16.13 8.91 -9.56
N GLN A 79 15.80 9.29 -8.33
CA GLN A 79 16.48 10.34 -7.59
C GLN A 79 16.35 10.07 -6.09
N SER A 80 17.39 10.38 -5.34
CA SER A 80 17.40 10.24 -3.89
C SER A 80 18.16 11.39 -3.24
N SER A 81 17.64 11.86 -2.12
CA SER A 81 18.18 12.91 -1.27
C SER A 81 17.90 12.57 0.19
N PRO A 82 18.53 13.25 1.17
CA PRO A 82 18.31 12.95 2.58
C PRO A 82 16.86 13.03 3.05
N THR A 83 16.02 13.81 2.36
CA THR A 83 14.63 14.06 2.76
C THR A 83 13.61 13.56 1.76
N GLU A 84 14.00 13.38 0.49
CA GLU A 84 13.10 13.04 -0.62
C GLU A 84 13.67 11.96 -1.53
N VAL A 85 12.82 11.02 -1.94
CA VAL A 85 13.17 9.93 -2.86
C VAL A 85 12.11 9.84 -3.95
N THR A 86 12.54 9.75 -5.21
CA THR A 86 11.65 9.70 -6.37
C THR A 86 11.73 8.34 -7.03
N TYR A 87 10.58 7.67 -7.13
CA TYR A 87 10.41 6.43 -7.85
C TYR A 87 9.62 6.64 -9.14
N THR A 88 9.96 5.87 -10.16
CA THR A 88 9.25 5.85 -11.44
C THR A 88 8.84 4.43 -11.81
N TRP A 89 7.59 4.28 -12.23
CA TRP A 89 7.05 3.06 -12.82
C TRP A 89 6.80 3.33 -14.30
N LYS A 90 7.39 2.52 -15.18
CA LYS A 90 7.22 2.63 -16.62
C LYS A 90 6.45 1.43 -17.15
N ASN A 91 5.34 1.69 -17.81
CA ASN A 91 4.56 0.68 -18.50
C ASN A 91 5.12 0.43 -19.91
N GLN A 92 4.75 -0.69 -20.51
CA GLN A 92 5.14 -1.01 -21.89
C GLN A 92 4.57 -0.07 -22.94
N ASP A 93 3.38 0.48 -22.69
CA ASP A 93 2.72 1.43 -23.59
C ASP A 93 3.33 2.83 -23.52
N LYS A 94 4.49 2.96 -22.85
CA LYS A 94 5.25 4.19 -22.59
C LYS A 94 4.57 5.15 -21.64
N SER A 95 3.44 4.77 -21.04
CA SER A 95 2.91 5.51 -19.91
C SER A 95 3.78 5.31 -18.67
N GLU A 96 3.78 6.28 -17.77
CA GLU A 96 4.59 6.23 -16.57
C GLU A 96 3.96 6.96 -15.39
N ILE A 97 4.35 6.54 -14.19
CA ILE A 97 4.00 7.16 -12.93
C ILE A 97 5.28 7.57 -12.24
N THR A 98 5.32 8.79 -11.73
CA THR A 98 6.40 9.31 -10.88
C THR A 98 5.84 9.64 -9.52
N ILE A 99 6.48 9.14 -8.46
CA ILE A 99 6.08 9.38 -7.07
C ILE A 99 7.27 9.91 -6.31
N VAL A 100 7.05 11.02 -5.60
CA VAL A 100 8.02 11.59 -4.68
C VAL A 100 7.58 11.24 -3.27
N PHE A 101 8.46 10.57 -2.54
CA PHE A 101 8.33 10.32 -1.13
C PHE A 101 9.12 11.37 -0.36
N LYS A 102 8.54 11.90 0.71
CA LYS A 102 9.23 12.77 1.67
C LYS A 102 9.16 12.12 3.04
N ASN A 103 10.32 11.94 3.69
CA ASN A 103 10.42 11.24 4.97
C ASN A 103 9.73 9.85 4.97
N GLY A 104 9.80 9.13 3.84
CA GLY A 104 9.22 7.78 3.69
C GLY A 104 7.72 7.73 3.34
N TYR A 105 7.07 8.88 3.16
CA TYR A 105 5.64 8.96 2.83
C TYR A 105 5.39 9.65 1.50
N LEU A 106 4.40 9.19 0.74
CA LEU A 106 3.99 9.77 -0.53
C LEU A 106 3.65 11.24 -0.31
N TYR A 107 4.46 12.11 -0.90
CA TYR A 107 4.30 13.56 -0.83
C TYR A 107 3.69 14.09 -2.12
N ASN A 108 4.15 13.60 -3.26
CA ASN A 108 3.65 14.01 -4.56
C ASN A 108 3.56 12.84 -5.53
N LYS A 109 2.61 12.90 -6.47
CA LYS A 109 2.46 11.93 -7.56
C LYS A 109 2.16 12.64 -8.88
N LYS A 110 2.69 12.09 -9.96
CA LYS A 110 2.43 12.51 -11.34
C LYS A 110 2.28 11.28 -12.23
N GLN A 111 1.47 11.40 -13.27
CA GLN A 111 1.39 10.40 -14.33
C GLN A 111 1.52 11.05 -15.71
N SER A 112 1.95 10.25 -16.68
CA SER A 112 1.96 10.60 -18.09
C SER A 112 1.44 9.43 -18.92
N GLY A 113 0.48 9.69 -19.81
CA GLY A 113 -0.01 8.71 -20.78
C GLY A 113 -0.86 7.57 -20.23
N LEU A 114 -1.23 7.56 -18.94
CA LEU A 114 -2.08 6.51 -18.38
C LEU A 114 -3.48 6.53 -18.99
N LYS A 115 -3.99 5.34 -19.29
CA LYS A 115 -5.36 5.11 -19.73
C LYS A 115 -6.24 4.77 -18.53
#